data_AF-A0A1E7RSU3-F1
#
_entry.id   AF-A0A1E7RSU3-F1
#
_cell.length_a   1.000
_cell.length_b   1.000
_cell.length_c   1.000
_cell.angle_alpha   90.00
_cell.angle_beta   90.00
_cell.angle_gamma   90.00
#
_symmetry.space_group_name_H-M   'P 1'
#
loop_
_entity.id
_entity.type
_entity.pdbx_description
1 polymer ?
#
loop_
_entity_poly.entity_id
_entity_poly.type
_entity_poly.pdbx_seq_one_letter_code
_entity_poly.pdbx_strand_id
1 'polypeptide(L)'
;MSRQIIDTTTNNGTYTGDPAKTAFNKANDNFEELYQRMEGMIVGNYANRPDPATVFGREYYAIDVKERYTPAYGGWLLLPSGGTELGFAQISSNFTTTAVVDVPGLTVTVKVGENPVVVTWGGTTQSANEYYVLTLWVDNVNVSQILFRGTSVPEANGSFINGMREFRVAGLTPGQMHTFKVQFGSVGSTPATLYGLPTDKAFIHVRTC
;
A
#
# COMPACT_ATOMS: atom_id res chain seq x y z
N MET A 1 -20.21 4.02 -29.74
CA MET A 1 -21.69 4.18 -29.67
C MET A 1 -22.02 5.61 -30.05
N SER A 2 -23.11 5.83 -30.81
CA SER A 2 -23.35 7.08 -31.56
C SER A 2 -24.26 8.04 -30.82
N ARG A 3 -23.79 9.27 -30.60
CA ARG A 3 -24.57 10.43 -30.15
C ARG A 3 -25.91 10.52 -30.88
N GLN A 4 -27.03 10.60 -30.15
CA GLN A 4 -28.34 10.90 -30.73
C GLN A 4 -28.41 12.41 -31.01
N ILE A 5 -28.33 12.80 -32.29
CA ILE A 5 -28.43 14.20 -32.70
C ILE A 5 -29.92 14.57 -32.83
N ILE A 6 -30.31 15.67 -32.17
CA ILE A 6 -31.62 16.29 -32.36
C ILE A 6 -31.56 17.05 -33.68
N ASP A 7 -32.42 16.68 -34.62
CA ASP A 7 -32.54 17.37 -35.89
C ASP A 7 -33.31 18.67 -35.68
N THR A 8 -32.71 19.77 -36.12
CA THR A 8 -33.29 21.13 -36.03
C THR A 8 -33.52 21.74 -37.41
N THR A 9 -33.30 20.98 -38.48
CA THR A 9 -33.14 21.50 -39.85
C THR A 9 -34.05 20.85 -40.89
N THR A 10 -34.48 19.60 -40.71
CA THR A 10 -35.33 18.94 -41.70
C THR A 10 -36.73 19.55 -41.73
N ASN A 11 -37.16 20.05 -42.88
CA ASN A 11 -38.50 20.61 -43.05
C ASN A 11 -39.52 19.50 -43.32
N ASN A 12 -40.55 19.39 -42.48
CA ASN A 12 -41.65 18.42 -42.58
C ASN A 12 -42.97 19.07 -43.06
N GLY A 13 -42.89 20.26 -43.67
CA GLY A 13 -44.01 21.04 -44.18
C GLY A 13 -44.58 21.99 -43.12
N THR A 14 -45.23 21.45 -42.08
CA THR A 14 -45.86 22.26 -41.03
C THR A 14 -44.95 22.56 -39.85
N TYR A 15 -43.78 21.91 -39.78
CA TYR A 15 -42.75 22.13 -38.76
C TYR A 15 -41.35 21.78 -39.30
N THR A 16 -40.30 22.25 -38.61
CA THR A 16 -38.89 21.97 -38.94
C THR A 16 -38.23 21.24 -37.77
N GLY A 17 -37.39 20.25 -38.08
CA GLY A 17 -36.68 19.41 -37.13
C GLY A 17 -37.49 18.20 -36.63
N ASP A 18 -36.96 17.55 -35.60
CA ASP A 18 -37.64 16.46 -34.90
C ASP A 18 -38.92 16.96 -34.21
N PRO A 19 -40.03 16.20 -34.26
CA PRO A 19 -41.17 16.45 -33.39
C PRO A 19 -40.73 16.50 -31.92
N ALA A 20 -41.35 17.38 -31.12
CA ALA A 20 -40.96 17.58 -29.72
C ALA A 20 -40.80 16.27 -28.95
N LYS A 21 -41.74 15.33 -29.10
CA LYS A 21 -41.67 14.00 -28.46
C LYS A 21 -40.40 13.22 -28.83
N THR A 22 -40.02 13.22 -30.11
CA THR A 22 -38.81 12.56 -30.60
C THR A 22 -37.56 13.23 -30.05
N ALA A 23 -37.51 14.56 -30.07
CA ALA A 23 -36.40 15.34 -29.54
C ALA A 23 -36.20 15.10 -28.03
N PHE A 24 -37.29 15.07 -27.25
CA PHE A 24 -37.23 14.79 -25.82
C PHE A 24 -36.82 13.35 -25.51
N ASN A 25 -37.26 12.36 -26.29
CA ASN A 25 -36.78 10.99 -26.13
C ASN A 25 -35.27 10.90 -26.39
N LYS A 26 -34.77 11.48 -27.49
CA LYS A 26 -33.32 11.54 -27.77
C LYS A 26 -32.54 12.23 -26.65
N ALA A 27 -33.10 13.30 -26.07
CA ALA A 27 -32.48 13.98 -24.94
C ALA A 27 -32.43 13.08 -23.70
N ASN A 28 -33.54 12.43 -23.34
CA ASN A 28 -33.60 11.50 -22.22
C ASN A 28 -32.64 10.32 -22.40
N ASP A 29 -32.57 9.73 -23.59
CA ASP A 29 -31.64 8.64 -23.89
C ASP A 29 -30.18 9.09 -23.71
N ASN A 30 -29.83 10.29 -24.20
CA ASN A 30 -28.51 10.88 -23.99
C ASN A 30 -28.22 11.17 -22.50
N PHE A 31 -29.23 11.62 -21.72
CA PHE A 31 -29.09 11.90 -20.30
C PHE A 31 -28.99 10.62 -19.46
N GLU A 32 -29.78 9.59 -19.76
CA GLU A 32 -29.71 8.29 -19.10
C GLU A 32 -28.34 7.64 -19.32
N GLU A 33 -27.79 7.73 -20.54
CA GLU A 33 -26.41 7.31 -20.80
C GLU A 33 -25.39 8.12 -19.99
N LEU A 34 -25.58 9.45 -19.90
CA LEU A 34 -24.74 10.32 -19.08
C LEU A 34 -24.81 9.95 -17.59
N TYR A 35 -26.00 9.65 -17.07
CA TYR A 35 -26.19 9.20 -15.70
C TYR A 35 -25.58 7.83 -15.47
N GLN A 36 -25.72 6.86 -16.38
CA GLN A 36 -25.06 5.55 -16.26
C GLN A 36 -23.53 5.65 -16.31
N ARG A 37 -22.98 6.61 -17.07
CA ARG A 37 -21.53 6.88 -17.11
C ARG A 37 -21.05 7.65 -15.87
N MET A 38 -21.87 8.54 -15.33
CA MET A 38 -21.58 9.30 -14.11
C MET A 38 -21.82 8.50 -12.82
N GLU A 39 -22.72 7.53 -12.85
CA GLU A 39 -22.99 6.59 -11.77
C GLU A 39 -21.85 5.58 -11.69
N GLY A 40 -20.80 6.00 -11.02
CA GLY A 40 -20.29 5.17 -9.96
C GLY A 40 -18.82 4.86 -10.11
N MET A 41 -18.10 5.42 -9.15
CA MET A 41 -17.03 4.72 -8.46
C MET A 41 -17.47 3.27 -8.17
N ILE A 42 -16.80 2.31 -8.79
CA ILE A 42 -17.00 0.89 -8.47
C ILE A 42 -16.09 0.58 -7.29
N VAL A 43 -16.62 -0.12 -6.28
CA VAL A 43 -15.89 -0.47 -5.07
C VAL A 43 -15.97 -1.98 -4.88
N GLY A 44 -14.86 -2.62 -4.51
CA GLY A 44 -14.86 -4.06 -4.23
C GLY A 44 -13.50 -4.58 -3.79
N ASN A 45 -13.37 -5.89 -3.64
CA ASN A 45 -12.09 -6.53 -3.38
C ASN A 45 -11.25 -6.60 -4.65
N TYR A 46 -9.93 -6.43 -4.56
CA TYR A 46 -8.97 -6.48 -5.67
C TYR A 46 -9.19 -7.67 -6.62
N ALA A 47 -9.46 -8.86 -6.08
CA ALA A 47 -9.70 -10.08 -6.87
C ALA A 47 -10.95 -10.01 -7.76
N ASN A 48 -11.89 -9.12 -7.43
CA ASN A 48 -13.14 -8.88 -8.15
C ASN A 48 -13.06 -7.64 -9.04
N ARG A 49 -11.86 -7.12 -9.32
CA ARG A 49 -11.67 -6.00 -10.24
C ARG A 49 -12.26 -6.38 -11.61
N PRO A 50 -13.18 -5.57 -12.17
CA PRO A 50 -13.79 -5.88 -13.45
C PRO A 50 -12.76 -5.86 -14.59
N ASP A 51 -13.12 -6.44 -15.73
CA ASP A 51 -12.34 -6.28 -16.96
C ASP A 51 -12.35 -4.80 -17.37
N PRO A 52 -11.18 -4.15 -17.59
CA PRO A 52 -11.13 -2.73 -17.93
C PRO A 52 -11.89 -2.39 -19.22
N ALA A 53 -12.05 -3.35 -20.14
CA ALA A 53 -12.83 -3.17 -21.36
C ALA A 53 -14.33 -3.04 -21.10
N THR A 54 -14.83 -3.53 -19.95
CA THR A 54 -16.26 -3.54 -19.60
C THR A 54 -16.71 -2.32 -18.78
N VAL A 55 -15.76 -1.55 -18.22
CA VAL A 55 -16.06 -0.42 -17.33
C VAL A 55 -15.36 0.88 -17.74
N PHE A 56 -15.11 1.04 -19.05
CA PHE A 56 -14.41 2.20 -19.59
C PHE A 56 -15.00 3.53 -19.10
N GLY A 57 -14.15 4.40 -18.57
CA GLY A 57 -14.54 5.69 -17.99
C GLY A 57 -14.97 5.68 -16.51
N ARG A 58 -14.94 4.52 -15.83
CA ARG A 58 -15.28 4.41 -14.40
C ARG A 58 -14.05 4.09 -13.56
N GLU A 59 -13.91 4.75 -12.41
CA GLU A 59 -12.86 4.41 -11.43
C GLU A 59 -13.26 3.19 -10.61
N TYR A 60 -12.29 2.32 -10.33
CA TYR A 60 -12.42 1.18 -9.42
C TYR A 60 -11.54 1.38 -8.19
N TYR A 61 -12.12 1.28 -7.00
CA TYR A 61 -11.42 1.36 -5.72
C TYR A 61 -11.45 -0.01 -5.07
N ALA A 62 -10.26 -0.60 -4.95
CA ALA A 62 -10.13 -1.82 -4.17
C ALA A 62 -10.21 -1.44 -2.67
N ILE A 63 -11.03 -2.14 -1.90
CA ILE A 63 -11.19 -1.86 -0.45
C ILE A 63 -10.16 -2.57 0.42
N ASP A 64 -9.55 -3.60 -0.15
CA ASP A 64 -8.64 -4.51 0.52
C ASP A 64 -7.18 -4.28 0.11
N VAL A 65 -6.91 -3.43 -0.89
CA VAL A 65 -5.59 -2.85 -1.16
C VAL A 65 -5.74 -1.33 -1.30
N LYS A 66 -4.76 -0.54 -0.85
CA LYS A 66 -4.81 0.92 -0.95
C LYS A 66 -4.41 1.39 -2.34
N GLU A 67 -5.24 1.07 -3.33
CA GLU A 67 -5.03 1.44 -4.72
C GLU A 67 -6.34 1.76 -5.43
N ARG A 68 -6.23 2.67 -6.39
CA ARG A 68 -7.30 3.05 -7.29
C ARG A 68 -6.90 2.74 -8.72
N TYR A 69 -7.86 2.28 -9.51
CA TYR A 69 -7.66 1.89 -10.89
C TYR A 69 -8.59 2.67 -11.80
N THR A 70 -8.08 3.12 -12.93
CA THR A 70 -8.86 3.75 -14.00
C THR A 70 -8.57 3.02 -15.30
N PRO A 71 -9.58 2.58 -16.06
CA PRO A 71 -9.35 1.88 -17.31
C PRO A 71 -8.77 2.85 -18.35
N ALA A 72 -7.71 2.43 -19.02
CA ALA A 72 -7.01 3.21 -20.06
C ALA A 72 -6.60 2.28 -21.20
N TYR A 73 -6.92 2.64 -22.45
CA TYR A 73 -6.52 2.00 -23.72
C TYR A 73 -5.91 0.59 -23.64
N GLY A 74 -6.70 -0.40 -23.19
CA GLY A 74 -6.29 -1.81 -23.13
C GLY A 74 -5.72 -2.30 -21.79
N GLY A 75 -5.84 -1.53 -20.71
CA GLY A 75 -5.41 -1.94 -19.38
C GLY A 75 -5.95 -1.06 -18.25
N TRP A 76 -5.40 -1.26 -17.06
CA TRP A 76 -5.67 -0.44 -15.88
C TRP A 76 -4.52 0.54 -15.65
N LEU A 77 -4.85 1.82 -15.52
CA LEU A 77 -3.96 2.83 -14.96
C LEU A 77 -4.10 2.82 -13.44
N LEU A 78 -2.97 2.77 -12.75
CA LEU A 78 -2.93 2.86 -11.30
C LEU A 78 -2.85 4.32 -10.86
N LEU A 79 -3.76 4.72 -9.97
CA LEU A 79 -3.81 6.06 -9.42
C LEU A 79 -3.43 6.03 -7.94
N PRO A 80 -2.72 7.07 -7.44
CA PRO A 80 -2.50 7.21 -6.01
C PRO A 80 -3.86 7.31 -5.31
N SER A 81 -4.05 6.48 -4.29
CA SER A 81 -5.13 6.61 -3.32
C SER A 81 -4.67 7.48 -2.14
N GLY A 82 -5.62 8.02 -1.37
CA GLY A 82 -5.29 8.81 -0.18
C GLY A 82 -4.50 7.99 0.84
N GLY A 83 -3.25 8.39 1.08
CA GLY A 83 -2.34 7.76 2.04
C GLY A 83 -1.53 6.60 1.46
N THR A 84 -0.26 6.48 1.87
CA THR A 84 0.65 5.42 1.42
C THR A 84 0.86 4.33 2.46
N GLU A 85 0.52 4.56 3.73
CA GLU A 85 0.70 3.57 4.81
C GLU A 85 -0.19 2.33 4.57
N LEU A 86 0.42 1.16 4.43
CA LEU A 86 -0.28 -0.13 4.36
C LEU A 86 -0.40 -0.77 5.74
N GLY A 87 0.62 -0.60 6.58
CA GLY A 87 0.62 -1.10 7.95
C GLY A 87 1.79 -0.59 8.76
N PHE A 88 1.60 -0.57 10.08
CA PHE A 88 2.57 -0.07 11.03
C PHE A 88 2.56 -0.93 12.29
N ALA A 89 3.73 -1.21 12.85
CA ALA A 89 3.87 -1.82 14.16
C ALA A 89 5.08 -1.25 14.89
N GLN A 90 5.00 -1.24 16.22
CA GLN A 90 6.07 -0.77 17.11
C GLN A 90 6.04 -1.57 18.41
N ILE A 91 7.20 -1.72 19.04
CA ILE A 91 7.25 -2.30 20.39
C ILE A 91 6.86 -1.28 21.46
N SER A 92 6.31 -1.77 22.57
CA SER A 92 5.89 -0.97 23.73
C SER A 92 6.78 -1.15 24.95
N SER A 93 7.72 -2.10 24.90
CA SER A 93 8.66 -2.42 25.96
C SER A 93 10.01 -2.80 25.34
N ASN A 94 11.09 -2.65 26.11
CA ASN A 94 12.40 -3.11 25.67
C ASN A 94 12.39 -4.62 25.41
N PHE A 95 13.14 -5.05 24.41
CA PHE A 95 13.31 -6.43 24.01
C PHE A 95 14.79 -6.80 24.04
N THR A 96 15.17 -7.77 24.87
CA THR A 96 16.56 -8.20 25.06
C THR A 96 16.72 -9.67 24.71
N THR A 97 17.75 -10.01 23.93
CA THR A 97 18.01 -11.39 23.50
C THR A 97 19.50 -11.64 23.27
N THR A 98 19.93 -12.89 23.40
CA THR A 98 21.27 -13.38 23.04
C THR A 98 21.30 -14.12 21.71
N ALA A 99 20.15 -14.37 21.09
CA ALA A 99 20.03 -15.05 19.80
C ALA A 99 19.22 -14.21 18.82
N VAL A 100 19.46 -14.40 17.52
CA VAL A 100 18.66 -13.77 16.46
C VAL A 100 17.28 -14.43 16.41
N VAL A 101 16.27 -13.68 16.82
CA VAL A 101 14.87 -14.17 16.92
C VAL A 101 13.89 -13.09 16.43
N ASP A 102 12.66 -13.50 16.13
CA ASP A 102 11.57 -12.58 15.81
C ASP A 102 11.31 -11.64 17.01
N VAL A 103 11.22 -10.34 16.75
CA VAL A 103 10.89 -9.35 17.79
C VAL A 103 9.38 -9.35 18.04
N PRO A 104 8.91 -9.64 19.25
CA PRO A 104 7.49 -9.62 19.57
C PRO A 104 6.89 -8.23 19.28
N GLY A 105 5.81 -8.19 18.49
CA GLY A 105 5.12 -6.95 18.14
C GLY A 105 5.69 -6.19 16.94
N LEU A 106 6.78 -6.65 16.31
CA LEU A 106 7.27 -6.08 15.04
C LEU A 106 6.95 -6.98 13.84
N THR A 107 5.67 -7.34 13.72
CA THR A 107 5.13 -8.07 12.58
C THR A 107 3.94 -7.31 12.02
N VAL A 108 3.94 -7.10 10.71
CA VAL A 108 2.86 -6.45 9.96
C VAL A 108 2.45 -7.39 8.83
N THR A 109 1.18 -7.76 8.79
CA THR A 109 0.62 -8.52 7.67
C THR A 109 -0.33 -7.61 6.90
N VAL A 110 -0.05 -7.38 5.62
CA VAL A 110 -0.83 -6.48 4.77
C VAL A 110 -1.11 -7.13 3.43
N LYS A 111 -2.23 -6.75 2.82
CA LYS A 111 -2.51 -7.07 1.43
C LYS A 111 -1.87 -6.01 0.54
N VAL A 112 -1.07 -6.43 -0.43
CA VAL A 112 -0.37 -5.50 -1.33
C VAL A 112 -1.08 -5.42 -2.67
N GLY A 113 -1.02 -4.26 -3.32
CA GLY A 113 -1.53 -4.06 -4.67
C GLY A 113 -0.44 -4.22 -5.73
N GLU A 114 -0.61 -3.54 -6.86
CA GLU A 114 0.31 -3.51 -8.00
C GLU A 114 1.52 -2.58 -7.76
N ASN A 115 1.39 -1.60 -6.85
CA ASN A 115 2.48 -0.69 -6.52
C ASN A 115 3.57 -1.42 -5.72
N PRO A 116 4.85 -1.12 -5.98
CA PRO A 116 5.93 -1.58 -5.14
C PRO A 116 5.78 -1.05 -3.72
N VAL A 117 6.24 -1.86 -2.77
CA VAL A 117 6.15 -1.54 -1.34
C VAL A 117 7.52 -1.07 -0.85
N VAL A 118 7.51 -0.03 -0.02
CA VAL A 118 8.68 0.45 0.73
C VAL A 118 8.48 0.12 2.20
N VAL A 119 9.51 -0.43 2.82
CA VAL A 119 9.52 -0.74 4.24
C VAL A 119 10.59 0.10 4.92
N THR A 120 10.16 0.91 5.88
CA THR A 120 11.04 1.64 6.79
C THR A 120 11.01 0.96 8.15
N TRP A 121 12.17 0.63 8.68
CA TRP A 121 12.27 -0.14 9.92
C TRP A 121 13.57 0.19 10.64
N GLY A 122 13.58 0.00 11.95
CA GLY A 122 14.73 0.34 12.77
C GLY A 122 14.35 0.55 14.22
N GLY A 123 15.29 1.11 14.96
CA GLY A 123 15.11 1.45 16.36
C GLY A 123 16.42 1.85 17.03
N THR A 124 16.31 2.15 18.32
CA THR A 124 17.46 2.39 19.19
C THR A 124 17.87 1.06 19.83
N THR A 125 19.16 0.77 19.82
CA THR A 125 19.74 -0.49 20.28
C THR A 125 20.94 -0.28 21.20
N GLN A 126 21.24 -1.29 22.01
CA GLN A 126 22.43 -1.32 22.85
C GLN A 126 22.93 -2.77 23.00
N SER A 127 24.24 -2.96 22.98
CA SER A 127 24.91 -4.22 23.35
C SER A 127 26.37 -3.92 23.70
N ALA A 128 26.96 -4.69 24.60
CA ALA A 128 28.37 -4.58 24.97
C ALA A 128 29.25 -5.47 24.08
N ASN A 129 30.36 -4.90 23.58
CA ASN A 129 31.51 -5.60 23.00
C ASN A 129 31.27 -6.58 21.83
N GLU A 130 30.05 -6.72 21.30
CA GLU A 130 29.72 -7.66 20.23
C GLU A 130 28.91 -7.03 19.09
N TYR A 131 28.91 -7.71 17.94
CA TYR A 131 28.04 -7.34 16.83
C TYR A 131 26.63 -7.85 17.07
N TYR A 132 25.65 -7.06 16.67
CA TYR A 132 24.24 -7.45 16.71
C TYR A 132 23.56 -6.96 15.44
N VAL A 133 22.46 -7.60 15.09
CA VAL A 133 21.81 -7.43 13.80
C VAL A 133 20.32 -7.17 13.97
N LEU A 134 19.82 -6.22 13.20
CA LEU A 134 18.41 -6.08 12.88
C LEU A 134 18.23 -6.66 11.47
N THR A 135 17.21 -7.50 11.24
CA THR A 135 16.94 -8.12 9.93
C THR A 135 15.48 -7.96 9.55
N LEU A 136 15.21 -7.52 8.33
CA LEU A 136 13.87 -7.47 7.73
C LEU A 136 13.61 -8.77 6.96
N TRP A 137 12.48 -9.39 7.28
CA TRP A 137 11.97 -10.57 6.60
C TRP A 137 10.63 -10.29 5.94
N VAL A 138 10.43 -10.86 4.75
CA VAL A 138 9.16 -10.87 4.00
C VAL A 138 8.83 -12.30 3.63
N ASP A 139 7.70 -12.82 4.10
CA ASP A 139 7.25 -14.21 3.88
C ASP A 139 8.33 -15.27 4.14
N ASN A 140 9.04 -15.11 5.26
CA ASN A 140 10.17 -15.97 5.66
C ASN A 140 11.38 -15.94 4.71
N VAL A 141 11.54 -14.87 3.92
CA VAL A 141 12.77 -14.56 3.18
C VAL A 141 13.43 -13.32 3.78
N ASN A 142 14.72 -13.41 4.12
CA ASN A 142 15.52 -12.26 4.55
C ASN A 142 15.78 -11.35 3.33
N VAL A 143 15.35 -10.10 3.41
CA VAL A 143 15.46 -9.13 2.30
C VAL A 143 16.41 -7.96 2.61
N SER A 144 16.70 -7.68 3.88
CA SER A 144 17.59 -6.58 4.28
C SER A 144 18.07 -6.74 5.71
N GLN A 145 19.27 -6.21 6.02
CA GLN A 145 19.85 -6.26 7.36
C GLN A 145 20.62 -4.99 7.73
N ILE A 146 20.55 -4.57 9.00
CA ILE A 146 21.39 -3.52 9.58
C ILE A 146 22.32 -4.19 10.59
N LEU A 147 23.63 -4.12 10.36
CA LEU A 147 24.64 -4.63 11.26
C LEU A 147 25.15 -3.49 12.15
N PHE A 148 25.14 -3.71 13.46
CA PHE A 148 25.67 -2.77 14.44
C PHE A 148 26.87 -3.36 15.16
N ARG A 149 27.74 -2.48 15.63
CA ARG A 149 28.86 -2.85 16.50
C ARG A 149 28.59 -2.33 17.90
N GLY A 150 28.53 -3.23 18.88
CA GLY A 150 28.47 -2.90 20.29
C GLY A 150 29.68 -2.08 20.73
N THR A 151 29.50 -1.25 21.75
CA THR A 151 30.59 -0.44 22.29
C THR A 151 31.31 -1.18 23.40
N SER A 152 32.57 -0.83 23.64
CA SER A 152 33.37 -1.46 24.70
C SER A 152 33.09 -0.95 26.10
N VAL A 153 32.09 -0.09 26.24
CA VAL A 153 31.69 0.50 27.52
C VAL A 153 30.70 -0.46 28.20
N PRO A 154 30.86 -0.76 29.51
CA PRO A 154 29.92 -1.61 30.25
C PRO A 154 28.46 -1.15 30.07
N GLU A 155 27.50 -2.08 29.97
CA GLU A 155 26.09 -1.82 29.61
C GLU A 155 25.42 -0.69 30.41
N ALA A 156 25.80 -0.51 31.68
CA ALA A 156 25.30 0.59 32.53
C ALA A 156 25.61 2.00 31.97
N ASN A 157 26.62 2.12 31.09
CA ASN A 157 27.05 3.34 30.40
C ASN A 157 27.20 3.13 28.87
N GLY A 158 26.69 2.01 28.34
CA GLY A 158 26.88 1.64 26.94
C GLY A 158 26.25 2.66 25.99
N SER A 159 26.91 2.95 24.86
CA SER A 159 26.35 3.90 23.88
C SER A 159 25.10 3.34 23.21
N PHE A 160 24.04 4.14 23.19
CA PHE A 160 22.85 3.90 22.40
C PHE A 160 23.18 4.14 20.93
N ILE A 161 22.80 3.21 20.07
CA ILE A 161 22.94 3.36 18.63
C ILE A 161 21.53 3.39 18.03
N ASN A 162 21.19 4.46 17.34
CA ASN A 162 19.97 4.52 16.55
C ASN A 162 20.30 4.12 15.11
N GLY A 163 19.55 3.16 14.57
CA GLY A 163 19.67 2.78 13.17
C GLY A 163 18.32 2.55 12.55
N MET A 164 18.14 3.08 11.35
CA MET A 164 16.99 2.81 10.51
C MET A 164 17.43 2.57 9.08
N ARG A 165 16.62 1.81 8.34
CA ARG A 165 16.78 1.61 6.91
C ARG A 165 15.44 1.66 6.22
N GLU A 166 15.47 2.20 5.02
CA GLU A 166 14.39 2.09 4.06
C GLU A 166 14.78 1.11 2.95
N PHE A 167 13.86 0.22 2.59
CA PHE A 167 14.10 -0.80 1.57
C PHE A 167 12.87 -0.99 0.68
N ARG A 168 13.07 -0.96 -0.64
CA ARG A 168 12.02 -1.25 -1.62
C ARG A 168 11.91 -2.76 -1.82
N VAL A 169 10.74 -3.32 -1.52
CA VAL A 169 10.40 -4.72 -1.75
C VAL A 169 9.66 -4.82 -3.08
N ALA A 170 10.17 -5.64 -3.99
CA ALA A 170 9.59 -5.91 -5.30
C ALA A 170 9.26 -7.40 -5.44
N GLY A 171 8.44 -7.75 -6.43
CA GLY A 171 8.09 -9.14 -6.73
C GLY A 171 7.06 -9.76 -5.78
N LEU A 172 6.34 -8.95 -5.01
CA LEU A 172 5.18 -9.41 -4.26
C LEU A 172 4.01 -9.68 -5.21
N THR A 173 3.14 -10.62 -4.85
CA THR A 173 2.00 -10.99 -5.68
C THR A 173 0.83 -10.04 -5.38
N PRO A 174 0.39 -9.21 -6.32
CA PRO A 174 -0.72 -8.28 -6.10
C PRO A 174 -1.99 -9.02 -5.65
N GLY A 175 -2.69 -8.46 -4.66
CA GLY A 175 -3.89 -9.03 -4.09
C GLY A 175 -3.65 -10.20 -3.13
N GLN A 176 -2.41 -10.49 -2.72
CA GLN A 176 -2.10 -11.47 -1.68
C GLN A 176 -1.69 -10.81 -0.37
N MET A 177 -1.88 -11.56 0.72
CA MET A 177 -1.37 -11.16 2.04
C MET A 177 0.12 -11.49 2.12
N HIS A 178 0.91 -10.50 2.54
CA HIS A 178 2.34 -10.64 2.78
C HIS A 178 2.65 -10.28 4.22
N THR A 179 3.56 -11.04 4.83
CA THR A 179 3.98 -10.82 6.22
C THR A 179 5.38 -10.23 6.26
N PHE A 180 5.48 -9.02 6.82
CA PHE A 180 6.71 -8.31 7.09
C PHE A 180 7.03 -8.47 8.57
N LYS A 181 8.26 -8.87 8.90
CA LYS A 181 8.68 -8.98 10.31
C LYS A 181 10.12 -8.55 10.51
N VAL A 182 10.42 -8.10 11.71
CA VAL A 182 11.78 -7.75 12.14
C VAL A 182 12.32 -8.83 13.07
N GLN A 183 13.52 -9.32 12.76
CA GLN A 183 14.33 -10.09 13.69
C GLN A 183 15.42 -9.23 14.30
N PHE A 184 15.78 -9.56 15.53
CA PHE A 184 16.85 -8.91 16.27
C PHE A 184 17.64 -9.94 17.06
N GLY A 185 18.94 -9.71 17.17
CA GLY A 185 19.74 -10.37 18.20
C GLY A 185 21.22 -10.14 18.06
N SER A 186 21.95 -10.60 19.07
CA SER A 186 23.41 -10.64 19.03
C SER A 186 23.89 -11.72 18.05
N VAL A 187 25.03 -11.46 17.43
CA VAL A 187 25.78 -12.44 16.64
C VAL A 187 26.69 -13.27 17.56
N GLY A 188 26.93 -12.83 18.79
CA GLY A 188 27.71 -13.54 19.81
C GLY A 188 26.87 -13.96 21.03
N SER A 189 27.51 -13.98 22.20
CA SER A 189 26.93 -14.46 23.46
C SER A 189 26.38 -13.34 24.36
N THR A 190 26.78 -12.11 24.10
CA THR A 190 26.39 -10.93 24.87
C THR A 190 24.97 -10.51 24.49
N PRO A 191 24.09 -10.23 25.46
CA PRO A 191 22.76 -9.73 25.16
C PRO A 191 22.80 -8.46 24.31
N ALA A 192 21.83 -8.35 23.40
CA ALA A 192 21.52 -7.11 22.72
C ALA A 192 20.10 -6.68 23.13
N THR A 193 19.90 -5.38 23.33
CA THR A 193 18.63 -4.77 23.70
C THR A 193 18.15 -3.84 22.61
N LEU A 194 16.89 -3.99 22.23
CA LEU A 194 16.13 -3.11 21.35
C LEU A 194 15.12 -2.33 22.19
N TYR A 195 15.11 -1.00 22.08
CA TYR A 195 14.34 -0.15 22.99
C TYR A 195 12.92 0.09 22.50
N GLY A 196 12.00 0.08 23.47
CA GLY A 196 10.57 0.36 23.30
C GLY A 196 10.07 1.50 24.18
N LEU A 197 10.96 2.42 24.56
CA LEU A 197 10.63 3.56 25.41
C LEU A 197 9.70 4.55 24.66
N PRO A 198 8.90 5.38 25.35
CA PRO A 198 7.95 6.29 24.70
C PRO A 198 8.54 7.19 23.61
N THR A 199 9.82 7.57 23.72
CA THR A 199 10.55 8.43 22.77
C THR A 199 11.37 7.67 21.73
N ASP A 200 11.60 6.37 21.94
CA ASP A 200 12.60 5.57 21.21
C ASP A 200 12.04 4.18 20.93
N LYS A 201 10.92 4.12 20.22
CA LYS A 201 10.29 2.85 19.87
C LYS A 201 10.90 2.29 18.60
N ALA A 202 11.40 1.07 18.68
CA ALA A 202 11.64 0.30 17.46
C ALA A 202 10.33 0.06 16.72
N PHE A 203 10.39 0.12 15.40
CA PHE A 203 9.21 0.11 14.55
C PHE A 203 9.46 -0.58 13.21
N ILE A 204 8.35 -0.92 12.56
CA ILE A 204 8.27 -1.28 11.15
C ILE A 204 7.07 -0.54 10.54
N HIS A 205 7.32 0.11 9.41
CA HIS A 205 6.33 0.88 8.66
C HIS A 205 6.37 0.40 7.20
N VAL A 206 5.25 -0.11 6.73
CA VAL A 206 5.06 -0.63 5.37
C VAL A 206 4.19 0.35 4.60
N ARG A 207 4.65 0.83 3.45
CA ARG A 207 3.94 1.81 2.62
C ARG A 207 4.07 1.54 1.13
N THR A 208 3.14 2.05 0.32
CA THR A 208 3.29 2.08 -1.14
C THR A 208 4.29 3.17 -1.56
N CYS A 209 4.95 2.97 -2.71
CA CYS A 209 5.79 4.00 -3.36
C CYS A 209 4.96 5.20 -3.83
#